data_AF-A0A9P6CBJ0-F1
#
_entry.id   AF-A0A9P6CBJ0-F1
#
_cell.length_a   1.000
_cell.length_b   1.000
_cell.length_c   1.000
_cell.angle_alpha   90.00
_cell.angle_beta   90.00
_cell.angle_gamma   90.00
#
_symmetry.space_group_name_H-M   'P 1'
#
loop_
_entity.id
_entity.type
_entity.pdbx_description
1 polymer ?
#
loop_
_entity_poly.entity_id
_entity_poly.type
_entity_poly.pdbx_seq_one_letter_code
_entity_poly.pdbx_strand_id
1 'polypeptide(L)'
;MAGQEAQNKRITLMQNEVEWLSELPLMSLTVPLLFKHTLGLNGEYQFPSDTNILQLNYGLHALQTRPHANAAFLHIENCYCEILTILQAEPQLGIKDLETTTNLVWNELEQLSHEKAFQWAQQCISTTPGPTLVNTEIHFYPQGPCNLIHRASAIVSLVMEIIFYYPSPSTACTSSWNKRYPMYQ
;
A
#
# COMPACT_ATOMS: atom_id res chain seq x y z
N MET A 1 34.32 24.40 2.29
CA MET A 1 33.17 24.71 3.16
C MET A 1 31.84 24.76 2.39
N ALA A 2 31.74 25.45 1.24
CA ALA A 2 30.49 25.50 0.44
C ALA A 2 29.97 24.14 -0.08
N GLY A 3 30.86 23.16 -0.34
CA GLY A 3 30.46 21.83 -0.83
C GLY A 3 29.71 20.98 0.19
N GLN A 4 30.13 21.02 1.46
CA GLN A 4 29.53 20.25 2.55
C GLN A 4 28.12 20.75 2.89
N GLU A 5 27.93 22.06 2.88
CA GLU A 5 26.64 22.69 3.17
C GLU A 5 25.60 22.42 2.09
N ALA A 6 26.01 22.45 0.82
CA ALA A 6 25.16 22.07 -0.30
C ALA A 6 24.75 20.59 -0.26
N GLN A 7 25.68 19.71 0.13
CA GLN A 7 25.43 18.28 0.32
C GLN A 7 24.42 18.01 1.44
N ASN A 8 24.63 18.61 2.62
CA ASN A 8 23.73 18.45 3.75
C ASN A 8 22.31 18.94 3.41
N LYS A 9 22.21 20.10 2.75
CA LYS A 9 20.92 20.63 2.28
C LYS A 9 20.21 19.66 1.33
N ARG A 10 20.95 18.95 0.48
CA ARG A 10 20.38 17.97 -0.45
C ARG A 10 19.86 16.73 0.26
N ILE A 11 20.58 16.21 1.27
CA ILE A 11 20.10 15.10 2.11
C ILE A 11 18.81 15.49 2.81
N THR A 12 18.77 16.67 3.43
CA THR A 12 17.57 17.16 4.12
C THR A 12 16.38 17.28 3.17
N LEU A 13 16.60 17.73 1.93
CA LEU A 13 15.54 17.78 0.92
C LEU A 13 15.02 16.38 0.56
N MET A 14 15.90 15.38 0.42
CA MET A 14 15.48 14.00 0.16
C MET A 14 14.73 13.40 1.36
N GLN A 15 15.18 13.66 2.59
CA GLN A 15 14.49 13.21 3.80
C GLN A 15 13.08 13.80 3.89
N ASN A 16 12.94 15.10 3.66
CA ASN A 16 11.63 15.77 3.65
C ASN A 16 10.72 15.22 2.55
N GLU A 17 11.26 14.91 1.37
CA GLU A 17 10.49 14.30 0.29
C GLU A 17 9.99 12.90 0.70
N VAL A 18 10.85 12.09 1.31
CA VAL A 18 10.48 10.74 1.79
C VAL A 18 9.40 10.82 2.86
N GLU A 19 9.54 11.73 3.83
CA GLU A 19 8.55 11.98 4.86
C GLU A 19 7.21 12.45 4.26
N TRP A 20 7.24 13.34 3.27
CA TRP A 20 6.03 13.80 2.61
C TRP A 20 5.34 12.69 1.82
N LEU A 21 6.11 11.84 1.12
CA LEU A 21 5.59 10.72 0.35
C LEU A 21 5.00 9.61 1.22
N SER A 22 5.57 9.36 2.41
CA SER A 22 5.07 8.33 3.34
C SER A 22 3.75 8.71 4.01
N GLU A 23 3.41 10.00 4.05
CA GLU A 23 2.11 10.48 4.53
C GLU A 23 0.98 10.32 3.50
N LEU A 24 1.31 10.08 2.22
CA LEU A 24 0.30 9.97 1.17
C LEU A 24 -0.42 8.60 1.25
N PRO A 25 -1.74 8.56 1.08
CA PRO A 25 -2.47 7.30 1.02
C PRO A 25 -2.05 6.52 -0.24
N LEU A 26 -1.27 5.46 -0.04
CA LEU A 26 -0.69 4.63 -1.10
C LEU A 26 -1.72 3.76 -1.81
N MET A 27 -2.81 3.39 -1.11
CA MET A 27 -3.85 2.52 -1.63
C MET A 27 -5.25 2.94 -1.18
N SER A 28 -6.23 2.71 -2.05
CA SER A 28 -7.65 2.83 -1.71
C SER A 28 -8.32 1.46 -1.73
N LEU A 29 -9.09 1.15 -0.69
CA LEU A 29 -9.92 -0.07 -0.66
C LEU A 29 -11.06 -0.02 -1.69
N THR A 30 -11.47 1.17 -2.12
CA THR A 30 -12.54 1.35 -3.12
C THR A 30 -12.02 1.39 -4.56
N VAL A 31 -10.70 1.57 -4.73
CA VAL A 31 -10.05 1.63 -6.04
C VAL A 31 -8.78 0.76 -6.01
N PRO A 32 -8.93 -0.55 -6.24
CA PRO A 32 -7.82 -1.49 -6.13
C PRO A 32 -6.77 -1.29 -7.24
N LEU A 33 -5.54 -1.72 -6.95
CA LEU A 33 -4.46 -1.71 -7.94
C LEU A 33 -4.76 -2.66 -9.10
N LEU A 34 -4.50 -2.26 -10.33
CA LEU A 34 -4.75 -3.10 -11.51
C LEU A 34 -3.47 -3.77 -11.99
N PHE A 35 -3.36 -5.07 -11.82
CA PHE A 35 -2.21 -5.86 -12.30
C PHE A 35 -2.29 -6.10 -13.81
N LYS A 36 -1.12 -6.20 -14.47
CA LYS A 36 -1.01 -6.51 -15.90
C LYS A 36 -1.38 -7.95 -16.20
N HIS A 37 -1.01 -8.88 -15.32
CA HIS A 37 -1.25 -10.30 -15.49
C HIS A 37 -2.54 -10.74 -14.78
N THR A 38 -3.26 -11.68 -15.37
CA THR A 38 -4.53 -12.18 -14.84
C THR A 38 -4.32 -12.90 -13.52
N LEU A 39 -5.15 -12.55 -12.53
CA LEU A 39 -5.11 -13.11 -11.18
C LEU A 39 -5.74 -14.50 -11.18
N GLY A 40 -5.04 -15.50 -10.62
CA GLY A 40 -5.51 -16.89 -10.50
C GLY A 40 -4.61 -17.95 -11.14
N LEU A 41 -3.76 -17.59 -12.11
CA LEU A 41 -2.82 -18.54 -12.77
C LEU A 41 -1.36 -18.37 -12.33
N ASN A 42 -1.07 -17.30 -11.60
CA ASN A 42 0.29 -16.77 -11.45
C ASN A 42 0.87 -16.97 -10.04
N GLY A 43 0.22 -17.77 -9.19
CA GLY A 43 0.73 -18.13 -7.88
C GLY A 43 0.77 -16.98 -6.86
N GLU A 44 1.49 -17.23 -5.77
CA GLU A 44 1.68 -16.29 -4.66
C GLU A 44 2.54 -15.09 -5.07
N TYR A 45 2.41 -14.00 -4.30
CA TYR A 45 3.24 -12.81 -4.52
C TYR A 45 4.70 -13.11 -4.21
N GLN A 46 5.59 -12.80 -5.15
CA GLN A 46 7.03 -12.89 -4.96
C GLN A 46 7.59 -11.53 -4.58
N PHE A 47 8.12 -11.43 -3.36
CA PHE A 47 8.82 -10.23 -2.92
C PHE A 47 10.10 -10.02 -3.76
N PRO A 48 10.38 -8.77 -4.16
CA PRO A 48 11.59 -8.46 -4.89
C PRO A 48 12.82 -8.75 -4.00
N SER A 49 13.88 -9.29 -4.60
CA SER A 49 15.19 -9.37 -3.94
C SER A 49 15.82 -7.99 -3.86
N ASP A 50 16.83 -7.82 -2.98
CA ASP A 50 17.55 -6.56 -2.83
C ASP A 50 18.09 -5.99 -4.15
N THR A 51 18.51 -6.87 -5.06
CA THR A 51 18.99 -6.48 -6.39
C THR A 51 17.89 -6.00 -7.34
N ASN A 52 16.65 -6.41 -7.10
CA ASN A 52 15.54 -6.15 -7.99
C ASN A 52 14.52 -5.15 -7.42
N ILE A 53 14.63 -4.73 -6.16
CA ILE A 53 13.76 -3.71 -5.58
C ILE A 53 13.91 -2.34 -6.26
N LEU A 54 15.04 -2.10 -6.94
CA LEU A 54 15.28 -0.93 -7.78
C LEU A 54 14.68 -1.08 -9.19
N GLN A 55 14.20 -2.27 -9.55
CA GLN A 55 13.48 -2.46 -10.81
C GLN A 55 12.04 -2.03 -10.57
N LEU A 56 11.65 -0.95 -11.23
CA LEU A 56 10.30 -0.42 -11.13
C LEU A 56 9.31 -1.31 -11.85
N ASN A 57 8.19 -1.59 -11.18
CA ASN A 57 6.99 -2.13 -11.80
C ASN A 57 7.22 -3.27 -12.82
N TYR A 58 8.06 -4.23 -12.47
CA TYR A 58 8.50 -5.32 -13.34
C TYR A 58 7.93 -6.67 -12.91
N GLY A 59 8.15 -7.68 -13.75
CA GLY A 59 7.83 -9.07 -13.43
C GLY A 59 6.34 -9.39 -13.40
N LEU A 60 6.02 -10.47 -12.69
CA LEU A 60 4.68 -11.07 -12.68
C LEU A 60 3.64 -10.16 -12.01
N HIS A 61 4.05 -9.41 -10.99
CA HIS A 61 3.17 -8.53 -10.22
C HIS A 61 3.19 -7.07 -10.72
N ALA A 62 3.63 -6.85 -11.96
CA ALA A 62 3.61 -5.53 -12.56
C ALA A 62 2.17 -4.98 -12.69
N LEU A 63 2.00 -3.71 -12.32
CA LEU A 63 0.81 -2.90 -12.44
C LEU A 63 0.66 -2.29 -13.83
N GLN A 64 -0.57 -2.12 -14.29
CA GLN A 64 -0.88 -1.37 -15.51
C GLN A 64 -0.51 0.11 -15.32
N THR A 65 0.04 0.75 -16.36
CA THR A 65 0.54 2.14 -16.25
C THR A 65 -0.52 3.20 -16.53
N ARG A 66 -1.64 2.83 -17.16
CA ARG A 66 -2.70 3.76 -17.58
C ARG A 66 -3.73 4.11 -16.50
N PRO A 67 -4.14 3.19 -15.60
CA PRO A 67 -5.14 3.50 -14.59
C PRO A 67 -4.65 4.56 -13.60
N HIS A 68 -5.50 5.56 -13.31
CA HIS A 68 -5.21 6.58 -12.31
C HIS A 68 -4.92 5.99 -10.92
N ALA A 69 -5.57 4.87 -10.58
CA ALA A 69 -5.36 4.13 -9.35
C ALA A 69 -3.89 3.68 -9.16
N ASN A 70 -3.25 3.26 -10.25
CA ASN A 70 -1.87 2.81 -10.22
C ASN A 70 -0.88 3.97 -10.35
N ALA A 71 -1.30 5.10 -10.92
CA ALA A 71 -0.41 6.22 -11.21
C ALA A 71 0.24 6.78 -9.93
N ALA A 72 -0.54 6.92 -8.86
CA ALA A 72 -0.01 7.38 -7.57
C ALA A 72 1.01 6.39 -6.99
N PHE A 73 0.66 5.11 -6.93
CA PHE A 73 1.55 4.05 -6.46
C PHE A 73 2.86 4.02 -7.24
N LEU A 74 2.77 4.02 -8.58
CA LEU A 74 3.94 3.96 -9.47
C LEU A 74 4.80 5.22 -9.38
N HIS A 75 4.20 6.38 -9.13
CA HIS A 75 4.93 7.62 -8.94
C HIS A 75 5.79 7.55 -7.66
N ILE A 76 5.20 7.10 -6.56
CA ILE A 76 5.90 6.99 -5.27
C ILE A 76 7.00 5.93 -5.35
N GLU A 77 6.72 4.75 -5.93
CA GLU A 77 7.72 3.70 -6.20
C GLU A 77 8.91 4.27 -7.01
N ASN A 78 8.62 5.04 -8.07
CA ASN A 78 9.65 5.69 -8.89
C ASN A 78 10.49 6.70 -8.11
N CYS A 79 9.86 7.58 -7.32
CA CYS A 79 10.55 8.59 -6.51
C CYS A 79 11.53 7.95 -5.53
N TYR A 80 11.13 6.89 -4.82
CA TYR A 80 12.02 6.19 -3.89
C TYR A 80 13.20 5.51 -4.59
N CYS A 81 12.98 4.85 -5.73
CA CYS A 81 14.07 4.27 -6.50
C CYS A 81 15.05 5.33 -7.05
N GLU A 82 14.54 6.49 -7.48
CA GLU A 82 15.38 7.63 -7.90
C GLU A 82 16.24 8.15 -6.73
N ILE A 83 15.65 8.33 -5.55
CA ILE A 83 16.37 8.76 -4.34
C ILE A 83 17.48 7.76 -3.99
N LEU A 84 17.18 6.45 -3.95
CA LEU A 84 18.20 5.42 -3.69
C LEU A 84 19.31 5.43 -4.74
N THR A 85 18.96 5.59 -6.01
CA THR A 85 19.96 5.66 -7.10
C THR A 85 20.91 6.83 -6.90
N ILE A 86 20.40 7.99 -6.49
CA ILE A 86 21.21 9.18 -6.20
C ILE A 86 22.10 8.94 -4.97
N LEU A 87 21.55 8.36 -3.89
CA LEU A 87 22.30 8.08 -2.66
C LEU A 87 23.44 7.07 -2.91
N GLN A 88 23.19 6.03 -3.72
CA GLN A 88 24.21 5.03 -4.10
C GLN A 88 25.31 5.60 -5.00
N ALA A 89 25.00 6.60 -5.82
CA ALA A 89 25.96 7.25 -6.71
C ALA A 89 26.89 8.25 -6.01
N GLU A 90 26.61 8.63 -4.75
CA GLU A 90 27.35 9.65 -4.01
C GLU A 90 28.07 9.10 -2.77
N PRO A 91 29.24 8.44 -2.93
CA PRO A 91 30.02 7.88 -1.82
C PRO A 91 30.67 8.94 -0.90
N GLN A 92 30.45 10.23 -1.14
CA GLN A 92 31.07 11.36 -0.41
C GLN A 92 30.11 12.06 0.57
N LEU A 93 28.85 11.61 0.66
CA LEU A 93 27.90 12.13 1.65
C LEU A 93 28.31 11.68 3.06
N GLY A 94 28.07 12.52 4.06
CA GLY A 94 28.36 12.19 5.45
C GLY A 94 27.76 10.83 5.81
N ILE A 95 28.64 9.85 6.10
CA ILE A 95 28.33 8.41 6.13
C ILE A 95 27.05 8.10 6.94
N LYS A 96 26.86 8.80 8.07
CA LYS A 96 25.76 8.56 8.99
C LYS A 96 24.40 9.01 8.47
N ASP A 97 24.32 10.20 7.88
CA ASP A 97 23.05 10.75 7.36
C ASP A 97 22.67 10.09 6.04
N LEU A 98 23.67 9.68 5.24
CA LEU A 98 23.51 8.85 4.06
C LEU A 98 22.91 7.49 4.40
N GLU A 99 23.51 6.77 5.35
CA GLU A 99 23.06 5.45 5.79
C GLU A 99 21.64 5.52 6.37
N THR A 100 21.36 6.54 7.20
CA THR A 100 20.02 6.74 7.79
C THR A 100 18.96 6.97 6.70
N THR A 101 19.24 7.87 5.75
CA THR A 101 18.29 8.17 4.65
C THR A 101 18.12 6.97 3.73
N THR A 102 19.19 6.24 3.46
CA THR A 102 19.15 5.01 2.65
C THR A 102 18.24 3.97 3.32
N ASN A 103 18.43 3.71 4.61
CA ASN A 103 17.61 2.78 5.37
C ASN A 103 16.14 3.20 5.42
N LEU A 104 15.85 4.50 5.56
CA LEU A 104 14.48 5.00 5.51
C LEU A 104 13.81 4.68 4.17
N VAL A 105 14.46 5.02 3.05
CA VAL A 105 13.88 4.78 1.72
C VAL A 105 13.71 3.28 1.45
N TRP A 106 14.63 2.44 1.93
CA TRP A 106 14.51 0.98 1.85
C TRP A 106 13.29 0.45 2.59
N ASN A 107 13.06 0.90 3.81
CA ASN A 107 11.90 0.50 4.60
C ASN A 107 10.59 0.90 3.90
N GLU A 108 10.54 2.10 3.30
CA GLU A 108 9.37 2.57 2.56
C GLU A 108 9.11 1.75 1.29
N LEU A 109 10.15 1.36 0.56
CA LEU A 109 10.02 0.45 -0.60
C LEU A 109 9.57 -0.95 -0.19
N GLU A 110 10.06 -1.46 0.94
CA GLU A 110 9.60 -2.73 1.51
C GLU A 110 8.10 -2.63 1.86
N GLN A 111 7.69 -1.55 2.52
CA GLN A 111 6.29 -1.30 2.85
C GLN A 111 5.41 -1.24 1.58
N LEU A 112 5.82 -0.51 0.55
CA LEU A 112 5.12 -0.49 -0.75
C LEU A 112 4.99 -1.90 -1.35
N SER A 113 6.04 -2.71 -1.25
CA SER A 113 5.99 -4.08 -1.74
C SER A 113 5.01 -4.95 -0.94
N HIS A 114 4.95 -4.78 0.39
CA HIS A 114 3.95 -5.45 1.23
C HIS A 114 2.53 -5.05 0.88
N GLU A 115 2.29 -3.77 0.64
CA GLU A 115 0.99 -3.24 0.23
C GLU A 115 0.53 -3.79 -1.13
N LYS A 116 1.46 -3.86 -2.09
CA LYS A 116 1.23 -4.49 -3.39
C LYS A 116 0.95 -5.99 -3.27
N ALA A 117 1.70 -6.69 -2.41
CA ALA A 117 1.48 -8.10 -2.11
C ALA A 117 0.07 -8.35 -1.53
N PHE A 118 -0.37 -7.45 -0.65
CA PHE A 118 -1.69 -7.52 -0.05
C PHE A 118 -2.80 -7.35 -1.10
N GLN A 119 -2.72 -6.33 -1.97
CA GLN A 119 -3.66 -6.14 -3.07
C GLN A 119 -3.68 -7.33 -4.03
N TRP A 120 -2.51 -7.91 -4.32
CA TRP A 120 -2.42 -9.13 -5.12
C TRP A 120 -3.19 -10.28 -4.49
N ALA A 121 -2.97 -10.54 -3.19
CA ALA A 121 -3.63 -11.60 -2.46
C ALA A 121 -5.15 -11.39 -2.39
N GLN A 122 -5.61 -10.18 -2.09
CA GLN A 122 -7.04 -9.84 -2.04
C GLN A 122 -7.73 -10.12 -3.38
N GLN A 123 -7.10 -9.76 -4.49
CA GLN A 123 -7.69 -9.95 -5.80
C GLN A 123 -7.65 -11.41 -6.26
N CYS A 124 -6.63 -12.19 -5.88
CA CYS A 124 -6.61 -13.65 -6.07
C CYS A 124 -7.72 -14.37 -5.31
N ILE A 125 -8.07 -13.91 -4.10
CA ILE A 125 -9.19 -14.47 -3.33
C ILE A 125 -10.51 -14.08 -3.98
N SER A 126 -10.65 -12.85 -4.49
CA SER A 126 -11.89 -12.42 -5.17
C SER A 126 -12.19 -13.22 -6.45
N THR A 127 -11.18 -13.78 -7.12
CA THR A 127 -11.35 -14.64 -8.31
C THR A 127 -11.58 -16.12 -7.98
N THR A 128 -11.31 -16.56 -6.75
CA THR A 128 -11.40 -17.97 -6.36
C THR A 128 -12.49 -18.14 -5.29
N PRO A 129 -13.54 -18.94 -5.48
CA PRO A 129 -14.54 -19.14 -4.44
C PRO A 129 -13.90 -19.80 -3.21
N GLY A 130 -13.67 -19.02 -2.16
CA GLY A 130 -12.97 -19.41 -0.93
C GLY A 130 -13.18 -18.39 0.19
N PRO A 131 -12.74 -18.69 1.44
CA PRO A 131 -12.95 -17.80 2.58
C PRO A 131 -12.21 -16.47 2.40
N THR A 132 -12.90 -15.35 2.59
CA THR A 132 -12.30 -14.00 2.58
C THR A 132 -11.29 -13.88 3.71
N LEU A 133 -10.01 -13.77 3.37
CA LEU A 133 -8.95 -13.50 4.34
C LEU A 133 -8.83 -11.99 4.55
N VAL A 134 -9.09 -11.53 5.77
CA VAL A 134 -8.90 -10.15 6.19
C VAL A 134 -7.63 -10.09 7.04
N ASN A 135 -6.58 -9.43 6.54
CA ASN A 135 -5.36 -9.25 7.31
C ASN A 135 -5.59 -8.18 8.38
N THR A 136 -5.82 -8.62 9.61
CA THR A 136 -6.05 -7.72 10.74
C THR A 136 -4.75 -7.07 11.24
N GLU A 137 -3.57 -7.62 10.93
CA GLU A 137 -2.31 -7.14 11.50
C GLU A 137 -1.97 -5.71 11.08
N ILE A 138 -2.33 -5.30 9.86
CA ILE A 138 -2.10 -3.94 9.33
C ILE A 138 -2.90 -2.89 10.10
N HIS A 139 -4.08 -3.25 10.63
CA HIS A 139 -4.91 -2.36 11.45
C HIS A 139 -4.50 -2.34 12.93
N PHE A 140 -3.72 -3.31 13.38
CA PHE A 140 -3.41 -3.49 14.80
C PHE A 140 -1.92 -3.43 15.17
N TYR A 141 -1.02 -3.15 14.22
CA TYR A 141 0.42 -3.05 14.48
C TYR A 141 0.97 -1.73 13.90
N PRO A 142 1.59 -0.82 14.69
CA PRO A 142 2.03 -0.88 16.09
C PRO A 142 1.13 -0.15 17.10
N GLN A 143 -0.02 0.42 16.68
CA GLN A 143 -0.89 1.28 17.50
C GLN A 143 -2.30 0.69 17.77
N GLY A 144 -2.48 -0.63 17.59
CA GLY A 144 -3.79 -1.26 17.80
C GLY A 144 -4.28 -1.16 19.25
N PRO A 145 -5.61 -1.11 19.50
CA PRO A 145 -6.15 -1.12 20.86
C PRO A 145 -5.62 -2.32 21.68
N CYS A 146 -4.96 -2.03 22.80
CA CYS A 146 -4.40 -3.03 23.71
C CYS A 146 -5.48 -3.91 24.39
N ASN A 147 -6.72 -3.43 24.43
CA ASN A 147 -7.85 -4.17 24.99
C ASN A 147 -8.43 -5.14 23.95
N LEU A 148 -8.47 -6.42 24.31
CA LEU A 148 -8.95 -7.52 23.47
C LEU A 148 -10.37 -7.31 22.94
N ILE A 149 -11.26 -6.68 23.71
CA ILE A 149 -12.65 -6.41 23.30
C ILE A 149 -12.68 -5.36 22.19
N HIS A 150 -11.89 -4.29 22.33
CA HIS A 150 -11.79 -3.24 21.31
C HIS A 150 -11.07 -3.73 20.05
N ARG A 151 -10.08 -4.61 20.21
CA ARG A 151 -9.43 -5.29 19.08
C ARG A 151 -10.43 -6.16 18.33
N ALA A 152 -11.20 -6.98 19.05
CA ALA A 152 -12.24 -7.81 18.46
C ALA A 152 -13.33 -6.97 17.77
N SER A 153 -13.79 -5.87 18.37
CA SER A 153 -14.79 -5.00 17.74
C SER A 153 -14.27 -4.32 16.48
N ALA A 154 -12.99 -3.90 16.48
CA ALA A 154 -12.37 -3.31 15.31
C ALA A 154 -12.13 -4.34 14.20
N ILE A 155 -11.72 -5.57 14.54
CA ILE A 155 -11.63 -6.69 13.59
C ILE A 155 -13.00 -6.95 12.97
N VAL A 156 -14.04 -7.07 13.80
CA VAL A 156 -15.41 -7.34 13.32
C VAL A 156 -15.91 -6.19 12.45
N SER A 157 -15.66 -4.94 12.83
CA SER A 157 -16.06 -3.76 12.03
C SER A 157 -15.36 -3.76 10.67
N LEU A 158 -14.06 -4.03 10.65
CA LEU A 158 -13.27 -4.14 9.43
C LEU A 158 -13.76 -5.29 8.53
N VAL A 159 -14.02 -6.46 9.11
CA VAL A 159 -14.57 -7.62 8.42
C VAL A 159 -15.94 -7.29 7.84
N MET A 160 -16.79 -6.56 8.58
CA MET A 160 -18.11 -6.14 8.10
C MET A 160 -18.00 -5.11 6.96
N GLU A 161 -17.06 -4.15 7.01
CA GLU A 161 -16.84 -3.22 5.90
C GLU A 161 -16.32 -3.91 4.63
N ILE A 162 -15.42 -4.89 4.79
CA ILE A 162 -14.77 -5.58 3.67
C ILE A 162 -15.68 -6.67 3.07
N ILE A 163 -16.41 -7.42 3.90
CA ILE A 163 -17.26 -8.54 3.46
C ILE A 163 -18.69 -8.09 3.16
N PHE A 164 -19.23 -7.14 3.92
CA PHE A 164 -20.62 -6.69 3.82
C PHE A 164 -20.74 -5.25 3.32
N TYR A 165 -19.98 -4.89 2.28
CA TYR A 165 -20.18 -3.62 1.59
C TYR A 165 -21.64 -3.51 1.10
N TYR A 166 -22.48 -2.80 1.87
CA TYR A 166 -23.85 -2.49 1.48
C TYR A 166 -23.77 -1.24 0.60
N PRO A 167 -24.10 -1.31 -0.70
CA PRO A 167 -24.12 -0.11 -1.52
C PRO A 167 -25.12 0.87 -0.92
N SER A 168 -24.64 2.06 -0.58
CA SER A 168 -25.51 3.21 -0.32
C SER A 168 -26.43 3.39 -1.54
N PRO A 169 -27.77 3.34 -1.38
CA PRO A 169 -28.69 3.38 -2.49
C PRO A 169 -28.76 4.82 -3.01
N SER A 170 -27.84 5.18 -3.90
CA SER A 170 -27.91 6.41 -4.68
C SER A 170 -27.74 6.09 -6.17
N THR A 171 -28.67 5.30 -6.71
CA THR A 171 -29.41 5.57 -7.95
C THR A 171 -30.17 4.31 -8.40
N ALA A 172 -31.47 4.49 -8.64
CA ALA A 172 -32.36 3.58 -9.37
C ALA A 172 -32.62 2.17 -8.77
N CYS A 173 -33.63 2.08 -7.90
CA CYS A 173 -34.81 1.25 -8.20
C CYS A 173 -35.90 1.46 -7.14
N THR A 174 -36.78 2.40 -7.42
CA THR A 174 -38.13 2.39 -6.85
C THR A 174 -38.86 1.16 -7.38
N SER A 175 -38.87 0.04 -6.63
CA SER A 175 -40.07 -0.79 -6.47
C SER A 175 -39.85 -1.92 -5.47
N SER A 176 -40.86 -2.07 -4.60
CA SER A 176 -41.20 -3.24 -3.81
C SER A 176 -40.18 -3.79 -2.79
N TRP A 177 -39.92 -3.03 -1.72
CA TRP A 177 -39.59 -3.60 -0.41
C TRP A 177 -40.40 -2.92 0.72
N ASN A 178 -41.69 -2.73 0.48
CA ASN A 178 -42.66 -2.53 1.57
C ASN A 178 -43.40 -3.86 1.77
N LYS A 179 -42.82 -4.75 2.60
CA LYS A 179 -43.48 -5.81 3.38
C LYS A 179 -42.41 -6.69 4.04
N ARG A 180 -42.58 -6.93 5.35
CA ARG A 180 -41.64 -7.57 6.31
C ARG A 180 -40.66 -6.52 6.82
N TYR A 181 -40.91 -5.82 7.92
CA TYR A 181 -41.18 -6.36 9.25
C TYR A 181 -42.11 -5.42 10.06
N PRO A 182 -43.28 -5.89 10.54
CA PRO A 182 -43.90 -5.33 11.72
C PRO A 182 -43.43 -6.09 12.96
N MET A 183 -43.15 -5.35 14.03
CA MET A 183 -42.89 -5.79 15.42
C MET A 183 -41.51 -6.41 15.66
N TYR A 184 -40.76 -6.01 16.69
CA TYR A 184 -41.23 -5.70 18.05
C TYR A 184 -40.71 -4.37 18.61
N GLN A 185 -41.65 -3.68 19.28
CA GLN A 185 -41.44 -2.67 20.32
C GLN A 185 -40.90 -3.33 21.58
#